data_AF-A0A328ZUS2-F1
#
_entry.id   AF-A0A328ZUS2-F1
#
_cell.length_a   1.000
_cell.length_b   1.000
_cell.length_c   1.000
_cell.angle_alpha   90.00
_cell.angle_beta   90.00
_cell.angle_gamma   90.00
#
_symmetry.space_group_name_H-M   'P 1'
#
loop_
_entity.id
_entity.type
_entity.pdbx_description
1 polymer ?
#
loop_
_entity_poly.entity_id
_entity_poly.type
_entity_poly.pdbx_seq_one_letter_code
_entity_poly.pdbx_strand_id
1 'polypeptide(L)'
;MFATGVTIVTAQDAAGGLVGLTASSFNSVSVAPPLVLWSLARAAGSMNALSAGSHYAINVLAADQRALAERFATRGVDRFAGVAYALGVAGAPLIEGAVATFECFNRSRYEEGDHVIFVGEVERCTHRPGVPPLLYHGGRFYTEHPL
;
A
#
# COMPACT_ATOMS: atom_id res chain seq x y z
N MET A 1 -11.18 11.46 -15.53
CA MET A 1 -10.43 11.32 -14.26
C MET A 1 -10.94 10.09 -13.54
N PHE A 2 -10.05 9.23 -13.01
CA PHE A 2 -10.42 7.90 -12.49
C PHE A 2 -10.45 7.90 -10.95
N ALA A 3 -11.49 7.35 -10.34
CA ALA A 3 -11.61 7.23 -8.90
C ALA A 3 -10.97 5.91 -8.41
N THR A 4 -10.32 5.95 -7.26
CA THR A 4 -9.60 4.79 -6.69
C THR A 4 -9.79 4.74 -5.19
N GLY A 5 -9.63 3.56 -4.59
CA GLY A 5 -9.32 3.47 -3.17
C GLY A 5 -7.91 3.98 -2.88
N VAL A 6 -7.63 4.26 -1.61
CA VAL A 6 -6.29 4.68 -1.16
C VAL A 6 -5.64 3.54 -0.41
N THR A 7 -4.37 3.26 -0.70
CA THR A 7 -3.59 2.26 0.01
C THR A 7 -2.34 2.85 0.64
N ILE A 8 -1.83 2.19 1.68
CA ILE A 8 -0.46 2.34 2.14
C ILE A 8 0.28 1.04 1.83
N VAL A 9 1.34 1.15 1.03
CA VAL A 9 2.28 0.05 0.80
C VAL A 9 3.35 0.10 1.87
N THR A 10 3.59 -1.01 2.54
CA THR A 10 4.56 -1.13 3.63
C THR A 10 5.53 -2.27 3.40
N ALA A 11 6.76 -2.14 3.89
CA ALA A 11 7.79 -3.16 3.83
C ALA A 11 8.81 -2.94 4.96
N GLN A 12 9.77 -3.86 5.06
CA GLN A 12 11.01 -3.65 5.81
C GLN A 12 12.19 -3.57 4.84
N ASP A 13 13.15 -2.70 5.14
CA ASP A 13 14.44 -2.72 4.47
C ASP A 13 15.35 -3.84 5.03
N ALA A 14 16.52 -4.01 4.43
CA ALA A 14 17.47 -5.07 4.81
C ALA A 14 18.02 -4.92 6.24
N ALA A 15 17.94 -3.73 6.85
CA ALA A 15 18.34 -3.48 8.23
C ALA A 15 17.17 -3.61 9.21
N GLY A 16 15.95 -3.97 8.74
CA GLY A 16 14.73 -4.03 9.53
C GLY A 16 14.03 -2.69 9.71
N GLY A 17 14.50 -1.62 9.04
CA GLY A 17 13.87 -0.32 9.03
C GLY A 17 12.51 -0.36 8.32
N LEU A 18 11.52 0.34 8.88
CA LEU A 18 10.17 0.35 8.31
C LEU A 18 10.07 1.30 7.13
N VAL A 19 9.49 0.82 6.06
CA VAL A 19 9.23 1.58 4.84
C VAL A 19 7.73 1.60 4.60
N GLY A 20 7.20 2.78 4.28
CA GLY A 20 5.78 2.94 4.04
C GLY A 20 5.49 4.13 3.15
N LEU A 21 4.56 4.00 2.21
CA LEU A 21 4.10 5.10 1.38
C LEU A 21 2.63 4.95 0.99
N THR A 22 1.98 6.09 0.76
CA THR A 22 0.64 6.11 0.17
C THR A 22 0.71 5.84 -1.33
N ALA A 23 -0.19 4.99 -1.84
CA ALA A 23 -0.36 4.71 -3.26
C ALA A 23 -1.85 4.68 -3.63
N SER A 24 -2.15 5.08 -4.86
CA SER A 24 -3.50 4.98 -5.46
C SER A 24 -3.47 4.23 -6.79
N SER A 25 -2.34 3.60 -7.12
CA SER A 25 -2.10 2.81 -8.34
C SER A 25 -2.39 1.32 -8.16
N PHE A 26 -2.85 0.92 -6.97
CA PHE A 26 -3.16 -0.47 -6.64
C PHE A 26 -4.31 -1.04 -7.49
N ASN A 27 -4.16 -2.27 -7.96
CA ASN A 27 -5.24 -3.00 -8.62
C ASN A 27 -5.05 -4.54 -8.52
N SER A 28 -6.14 -5.29 -8.68
CA SER A 28 -6.10 -6.75 -8.81
C SER A 28 -5.70 -7.17 -10.22
N VAL A 29 -4.97 -8.28 -10.35
CA VAL A 29 -4.46 -8.78 -11.64
C VAL A 29 -4.98 -10.18 -11.96
N SER A 30 -4.89 -11.11 -11.02
CA SER A 30 -5.22 -12.51 -11.24
C SER A 30 -5.76 -13.16 -9.97
N VAL A 31 -6.61 -14.18 -10.14
CA VAL A 31 -7.13 -15.00 -9.05
C VAL A 31 -6.28 -16.26 -8.86
N ALA A 32 -5.75 -16.85 -9.94
CA ALA A 32 -4.96 -18.08 -9.90
C ALA A 32 -3.76 -18.03 -10.87
N PRO A 33 -2.52 -17.80 -10.39
CA PRO A 33 -2.17 -17.47 -8.99
C PRO A 33 -2.77 -16.11 -8.57
N PRO A 34 -2.96 -15.86 -7.27
CA PRO A 34 -3.54 -14.61 -6.78
C PRO A 34 -2.52 -13.47 -6.91
N LEU A 35 -2.76 -12.54 -7.83
CA LEU A 35 -1.82 -11.45 -8.13
C LEU A 35 -2.49 -10.08 -7.98
N VAL A 36 -1.72 -9.14 -7.45
CA VAL A 36 -2.03 -7.70 -7.42
C VAL A 36 -0.88 -6.92 -8.04
N LEU A 37 -1.14 -5.67 -8.41
CA LEU A 37 -0.10 -4.74 -8.84
C LEU A 37 -0.25 -3.37 -8.20
N TRP A 38 0.82 -2.60 -8.23
CA TRP A 38 0.87 -1.18 -7.94
C TRP A 38 2.15 -0.58 -8.53
N SER A 39 2.23 0.74 -8.62
CA SER A 39 3.37 1.44 -9.26
C SER A 39 4.07 2.39 -8.30
N LEU A 40 5.40 2.40 -8.32
CA LEU A 40 6.26 3.26 -7.52
C LEU A 40 7.13 4.16 -8.41
N ALA A 41 7.15 5.46 -8.14
CA ALA A 41 8.04 6.38 -8.84
C ALA A 41 9.50 6.00 -8.61
N ARG A 42 10.33 6.00 -9.66
CA ARG A 42 11.78 5.68 -9.59
C ARG A 42 12.55 6.59 -8.64
N ALA A 43 12.12 7.84 -8.50
CA ALA A 43 12.71 8.81 -7.59
C ALA A 43 12.25 8.66 -6.12
N ALA A 44 11.40 7.68 -5.79
CA ALA A 44 10.96 7.47 -4.43
C ALA A 44 12.11 6.96 -3.54
N GLY A 45 12.29 7.55 -2.37
CA GLY A 45 13.32 7.09 -1.41
C GLY A 45 13.12 5.65 -0.93
N SER A 46 11.92 5.11 -1.05
CA SER A 46 11.58 3.70 -0.75
C SER A 46 11.95 2.71 -1.86
N MET A 47 12.42 3.18 -3.02
CA MET A 47 12.66 2.33 -4.19
C MET A 47 13.66 1.21 -3.91
N ASN A 48 14.78 1.52 -3.26
CA ASN A 48 15.80 0.50 -2.95
C ASN A 48 15.26 -0.59 -2.02
N ALA A 49 14.54 -0.21 -0.96
CA ALA A 49 13.98 -1.16 -0.01
C ALA A 49 12.93 -2.07 -0.67
N LEU A 50 12.05 -1.53 -1.51
CA LEU A 50 11.00 -2.32 -2.18
C LEU A 50 11.56 -3.13 -3.36
N SER A 51 12.59 -2.65 -4.03
CA SER A 51 13.22 -3.38 -5.13
C SER A 51 14.09 -4.54 -4.63
N ALA A 52 14.81 -4.36 -3.53
CA ALA A 52 15.62 -5.43 -2.93
C ALA A 52 14.80 -6.34 -1.99
N GLY A 53 13.71 -5.82 -1.43
CA GLY A 53 12.86 -6.54 -0.48
C GLY A 53 12.08 -7.69 -1.14
N SER A 54 11.97 -8.80 -0.42
CA SER A 54 11.24 -9.99 -0.84
C SER A 54 9.73 -9.86 -0.66
N HIS A 55 9.27 -9.07 0.31
CA HIS A 55 7.85 -8.94 0.65
C HIS A 55 7.45 -7.50 0.93
N TYR A 56 6.17 -7.23 0.72
CA TYR A 56 5.52 -6.00 1.11
C TYR A 56 4.06 -6.31 1.49
N ALA A 57 3.41 -5.37 2.17
CA ALA A 57 1.99 -5.42 2.40
C ALA A 57 1.27 -4.24 1.74
N ILE A 58 0.06 -4.48 1.26
CA ILE A 58 -0.88 -3.45 0.80
C ILE A 58 -1.94 -3.27 1.88
N ASN A 59 -2.08 -2.07 2.41
CA ASN A 59 -3.08 -1.72 3.42
C ASN A 59 -4.12 -0.81 2.77
N VAL A 60 -5.33 -1.32 2.52
CA VAL A 60 -6.44 -0.54 1.96
C VAL A 60 -7.06 0.30 3.07
N LEU A 61 -7.03 1.62 2.92
CA LEU A 61 -7.41 2.54 4.00
C LEU A 61 -8.92 2.67 4.15
N ALA A 62 -9.36 2.77 5.40
CA ALA A 62 -10.73 3.11 5.77
C ALA A 62 -10.98 4.62 5.66
N ALA A 63 -12.24 5.01 5.51
CA ALA A 63 -12.69 6.38 5.29
C ALA A 63 -12.19 7.39 6.34
N ASP A 64 -11.98 6.94 7.58
CA ASP A 64 -11.46 7.73 8.71
C ASP A 64 -9.92 7.85 8.71
N GLN A 65 -9.21 7.12 7.84
CA GLN A 65 -7.74 7.08 7.78
C GLN A 65 -7.13 8.10 6.82
N ARG A 66 -7.84 9.18 6.48
CA ARG A 66 -7.32 10.28 5.65
C ARG A 66 -5.99 10.84 6.17
N ALA A 67 -5.88 11.07 7.48
CA ALA A 67 -4.67 11.62 8.08
C ALA A 67 -3.45 10.69 7.91
N LEU A 68 -3.66 9.37 7.90
CA LEU A 68 -2.61 8.39 7.59
C LEU A 68 -2.22 8.48 6.12
N ALA A 69 -3.18 8.57 5.20
CA ALA A 69 -2.89 8.74 3.77
C ALA A 69 -2.02 9.98 3.49
N GLU A 70 -2.34 11.12 4.11
CA GLU A 70 -1.58 12.37 3.96
C GLU A 70 -0.18 12.25 4.58
N ARG A 71 -0.07 11.64 5.78
CA ARG A 71 1.21 11.40 6.44
C ARG A 71 2.14 10.53 5.60
N PHE A 72 1.66 9.40 5.10
CA PHE A 72 2.48 8.46 4.33
C PHE A 72 2.81 8.96 2.91
N ALA A 73 2.14 10.02 2.44
CA ALA A 73 2.52 10.75 1.23
C ALA A 73 3.60 11.82 1.49
N THR A 74 3.79 12.25 2.74
CA THR A 74 4.70 13.35 3.11
C THR A 74 6.16 12.89 3.15
N ARG A 75 7.08 13.70 2.63
CA ARG A 75 8.53 13.43 2.62
C ARG A 75 9.21 13.99 3.87
N GLY A 76 10.32 13.36 4.30
CA GLY A 76 11.17 13.89 5.36
C GLY A 76 10.58 13.83 6.77
N VAL A 77 9.56 13.01 6.99
CA VAL A 77 8.92 12.80 8.30
C VAL A 77 9.03 11.33 8.71
N ASP A 78 8.99 11.08 10.01
CA ASP A 78 8.72 9.73 10.52
C ASP A 78 7.24 9.39 10.28
N ARG A 79 6.99 8.56 9.27
CA ARG A 79 5.64 8.15 8.86
C ARG A 79 5.00 7.19 9.85
N PHE A 80 5.81 6.46 10.63
CA PHE A 80 5.33 5.42 11.55
C PHE A 80 5.19 5.91 13.00
N ALA A 81 5.73 7.08 13.35
CA ALA A 81 5.57 7.68 14.68
C ALA A 81 4.10 7.71 15.16
N GLY A 82 3.80 6.95 16.20
CA GLY A 82 2.45 6.86 16.78
C GLY A 82 1.41 6.17 15.89
N VAL A 83 1.82 5.43 14.85
CA VAL A 83 0.93 4.61 14.03
C VAL A 83 0.84 3.22 14.65
N ALA A 84 -0.38 2.74 14.89
CA ALA A 84 -0.61 1.37 15.31
C ALA A 84 -0.51 0.42 14.12
N TYR A 85 0.34 -0.60 14.24
CA TYR A 85 0.49 -1.66 13.26
C TYR A 85 0.91 -2.97 13.93
N ALA A 86 0.61 -4.08 13.28
CA ALA A 86 1.20 -5.38 13.57
C ALA A 86 2.24 -5.73 12.50
N LEU A 87 3.17 -6.63 12.78
CA LEU A 87 4.05 -7.16 11.75
C LEU A 87 3.37 -8.36 11.07
N GLY A 88 3.35 -8.35 9.73
CA GLY A 88 2.90 -9.47 8.92
C GLY A 88 3.87 -10.65 8.95
N VAL A 89 3.53 -11.71 8.22
CA VAL A 89 4.28 -12.99 8.15
C VAL A 89 5.73 -12.80 7.74
N ALA A 90 6.01 -11.79 6.91
CA ALA A 90 7.35 -11.45 6.42
C ALA A 90 7.86 -10.11 6.97
N GLY A 91 7.28 -9.62 8.08
CA GLY A 91 7.73 -8.40 8.76
C GLY A 91 7.19 -7.09 8.19
N ALA A 92 6.49 -7.10 7.05
CA ALA A 92 5.84 -5.90 6.53
C ALA A 92 4.74 -5.38 7.49
N PRO A 93 4.72 -4.09 7.86
CA PRO A 93 3.69 -3.53 8.74
C PRO A 93 2.26 -3.63 8.19
N LEU A 94 1.34 -4.18 8.98
CA LEU A 94 -0.10 -4.21 8.74
C LEU A 94 -0.75 -3.10 9.57
N ILE A 95 -1.25 -2.06 8.90
CA ILE A 95 -1.82 -0.88 9.53
C ILE A 95 -3.14 -1.24 10.21
N GLU A 96 -3.24 -0.96 11.51
CA GLU A 96 -4.45 -1.20 12.26
C GLU A 96 -5.59 -0.32 11.72
N GLY A 97 -6.80 -0.88 11.64
CA GLY A 97 -7.97 -0.16 11.12
C GLY A 97 -8.16 -0.20 9.61
N ALA A 98 -7.19 -0.71 8.84
CA ALA A 98 -7.33 -0.88 7.39
C ALA A 98 -8.56 -1.73 7.04
N VAL A 99 -9.23 -1.39 5.93
CA VAL A 99 -10.37 -2.15 5.39
C VAL A 99 -9.93 -3.54 4.97
N ALA A 100 -8.76 -3.63 4.35
CA ALA A 100 -8.17 -4.90 3.95
C ALA A 100 -6.64 -4.80 3.98
N THR A 101 -6.00 -5.95 4.18
CA THR A 101 -4.56 -6.10 4.04
C THR A 101 -4.24 -7.25 3.12
N PHE A 102 -3.21 -7.07 2.27
CA PHE A 102 -2.65 -8.10 1.41
C PHE A 102 -1.18 -8.22 1.74
N GLU A 103 -0.75 -9.40 2.17
CA GLU A 103 0.66 -9.73 2.38
C GLU A 103 1.16 -10.41 1.11
N CYS A 104 2.18 -9.82 0.49
CA CYS A 104 2.58 -10.18 -0.86
C CYS A 104 4.05 -10.58 -0.93
N PHE A 105 4.34 -11.70 -1.60
CA PHE A 105 5.65 -11.97 -2.16
C PHE A 105 5.89 -11.07 -3.38
N ASN A 106 7.05 -10.42 -3.44
CA ASN A 106 7.42 -9.47 -4.49
C ASN A 106 7.91 -10.18 -5.75
N ARG A 107 6.93 -10.65 -6.54
CA ARG A 107 7.12 -11.61 -7.65
C ARG A 107 7.85 -11.02 -8.86
N SER A 108 7.36 -9.91 -9.41
CA SER A 108 7.90 -9.32 -10.65
C SER A 108 7.94 -7.80 -10.58
N ARG A 109 8.86 -7.20 -11.34
CA ARG A 109 9.03 -5.75 -11.44
C ARG A 109 9.22 -5.38 -12.90
N TYR A 110 8.56 -4.31 -13.34
CA TYR A 110 8.63 -3.82 -14.71
C TYR A 110 8.96 -2.33 -14.70
N GLU A 111 10.09 -1.94 -15.30
CA GLU A 111 10.42 -0.53 -15.46
C GLU A 111 9.58 0.07 -16.59
N GLU A 112 8.73 1.04 -16.28
CA GLU A 112 7.79 1.63 -17.23
C GLU A 112 7.82 3.16 -17.08
N GLY A 113 8.70 3.80 -17.85
CA GLY A 113 8.90 5.24 -17.81
C GLY A 113 9.54 5.72 -16.50
N ASP A 114 8.85 6.61 -15.80
CA ASP A 114 9.29 7.18 -14.52
C ASP A 114 8.84 6.35 -13.30
N HIS A 115 8.16 5.22 -13.52
CA HIS A 115 7.70 4.30 -12.50
C HIS A 115 8.24 2.89 -12.70
N VAL A 116 8.21 2.10 -11.63
CA VAL A 116 8.34 0.65 -11.65
C VAL A 116 7.01 0.05 -11.23
N ILE A 117 6.46 -0.84 -12.05
CA ILE A 117 5.28 -1.64 -11.71
C ILE A 117 5.75 -2.83 -10.88
N PHE A 118 5.22 -2.96 -9.68
CA PHE A 118 5.40 -4.12 -8.81
C PHE A 118 4.22 -5.05 -8.98
N VAL A 119 4.48 -6.33 -9.23
CA VAL A 119 3.49 -7.40 -9.21
C VAL A 119 3.75 -8.27 -7.99
N GLY A 120 2.75 -8.37 -7.12
CA GLY A 120 2.79 -9.14 -5.89
C GLY A 120 1.94 -10.38 -5.99
N GLU A 121 2.45 -11.51 -5.50
CA GLU A 121 1.67 -12.71 -5.27
C GLU A 121 1.13 -12.68 -3.85
N VAL A 122 -0.19 -12.75 -3.70
CA VAL A 122 -0.87 -12.62 -2.41
C VAL A 122 -0.76 -13.95 -1.65
N GLU A 123 -0.03 -13.94 -0.54
CA GLU A 123 0.16 -15.11 0.31
C GLU A 123 -0.87 -15.14 1.45
N ARG A 124 -1.29 -13.96 1.92
CA ARG A 124 -2.34 -13.81 2.93
C ARG A 124 -3.14 -12.55 2.68
N CYS A 125 -4.45 -12.63 2.94
CA CYS A 125 -5.36 -11.50 2.86
C CYS A 125 -6.28 -11.49 4.07
N THR A 126 -6.54 -10.29 4.61
CA THR A 126 -7.59 -10.07 5.62
C THR A 126 -8.47 -8.89 5.18
N HIS A 127 -9.73 -8.88 5.60
CA HIS A 127 -10.63 -7.77 5.33
C HIS A 127 -11.63 -7.58 6.48
N ARG A 128 -12.15 -6.35 6.61
CA ARG A 128 -13.15 -5.95 7.58
C ARG A 128 -14.46 -5.62 6.84
N PRO A 129 -15.45 -6.53 6.84
CA PRO A 129 -16.74 -6.28 6.19
C PRO A 129 -17.44 -5.03 6.74
N GLY A 130 -18.11 -4.28 5.87
CA GLY A 130 -18.95 -3.13 6.27
C GLY A 130 -18.19 -1.86 6.67
N VAL A 131 -16.86 -1.83 6.52
CA VAL A 131 -16.06 -0.63 6.77
C VAL A 131 -15.92 0.17 5.47
N PRO A 132 -16.35 1.45 5.45
CA PRO A 132 -16.27 2.27 4.25
C PRO A 132 -14.81 2.56 3.89
N PRO A 133 -14.38 2.40 2.61
CA PRO A 133 -13.04 2.72 2.19
C PRO A 133 -12.82 4.23 2.00
N LEU A 134 -11.56 4.66 2.13
CA LEU A 134 -11.15 5.99 1.70
C LEU A 134 -11.03 6.02 0.18
N LEU A 135 -11.70 6.99 -0.45
CA LEU A 135 -11.68 7.21 -1.88
C LEU A 135 -10.83 8.42 -2.25
N TYR A 136 -10.20 8.37 -3.42
CA TYR A 136 -9.46 9.48 -3.99
C TYR A 136 -9.87 9.74 -5.43
N HIS A 137 -10.25 10.99 -5.71
CA HIS A 137 -10.68 11.44 -7.03
C HIS A 137 -10.38 12.95 -7.18
N GLY A 138 -9.80 13.36 -8.31
CA GLY A 138 -9.56 14.78 -8.59
C GLY A 138 -8.80 15.57 -7.54
N GLY A 139 -7.76 14.95 -6.97
CA GLY A 139 -6.92 15.61 -5.98
C GLY A 139 -7.57 15.71 -4.60
N ARG A 140 -8.72 15.05 -4.38
CA ARG A 140 -9.51 15.15 -3.15
C ARG A 140 -9.86 13.78 -2.61
N PHE A 141 -9.97 13.71 -1.29
CA PHE A 141 -10.46 12.54 -0.56
C PHE A 141 -11.97 12.58 -0.44
N TYR A 142 -12.59 11.42 -0.54
CA TYR A 142 -14.02 11.21 -0.34
C TYR A 142 -14.23 9.96 0.53
N THR A 143 -15.39 9.90 1.17
CA THR A 143 -15.93 8.67 1.76
C THR A 143 -16.92 8.05 0.78
N GLU A 144 -17.50 6.89 1.11
CA GLU A 144 -18.55 6.28 0.29
C GLU A 144 -19.56 7.32 -0.24
N HIS A 145 -19.76 7.30 -1.55
CA HIS A 145 -20.79 8.08 -2.20
C HIS A 145 -22.03 7.19 -2.30
N PRO A 146 -23.15 7.54 -1.64
CA PRO A 146 -24.41 6.90 -1.97
C PRO A 146 -24.72 7.16 -3.46
N LEU A 147 -25.23 6.12 -4.13
CA LEU A 147 -25.71 6.21 -5.52
C LEU A 147 -26.99 7.05 -5.61
#